data_AF-A0A6C0E0Q1-F1
#
_entry.id   AF-A0A6C0E0Q1-F1
#
_cell.length_a   1.000
_cell.length_b   1.000
_cell.length_c   1.000
_cell.angle_alpha   90.00
_cell.angle_beta   90.00
_cell.angle_gamma   90.00
#
_symmetry.space_group_name_H-M   'P 1'
#
loop_
_entity.id
_entity.type
_entity.pdbx_description
1 polymer ?
#
loop_
_entity_poly.entity_id
_entity_poly.type
_entity_poly.pdbx_seq_one_letter_code
_entity_poly.pdbx_strand_id
1 'polypeptide(L)'
;MQLKGAYCSANTRAHMDISENTLLQTLQNDLIDLRDTVRKQQEGLKLLRDDVTALKCKRNEKYYQTFLEGELGGGHKNTKYGVTDITTDVYHVEIKHWCNFKACLGQLQAYNHKDNKKLVAAFFGDTTTSKKLDIIQLFYDSFIDVWELCDFDFGVKIIKHKVESDNDSFKEWLHEHVIYNQDSIVALKDICFSYCQKELYKKDKAKLRMQIEIWISRTFPMVQSKCMESRFNGVKYYGWKGLKLKS
;
A
#
# COMPACT_ATOMS: atom_id res chain seq x y z
N MET A 1 -34.40 -31.70 90.89
CA MET A 1 -33.16 -30.88 90.98
C MET A 1 -32.29 -31.25 89.78
N GLN A 2 -31.87 -30.24 89.03
CA GLN A 2 -31.41 -30.31 87.63
C GLN A 2 -29.98 -30.82 87.47
N LEU A 3 -29.74 -31.69 86.48
CA LEU A 3 -28.45 -31.86 85.81
C LEU A 3 -28.70 -32.13 84.31
N LYS A 4 -28.86 -31.06 83.53
CA LYS A 4 -28.77 -31.09 82.06
C LYS A 4 -28.22 -29.75 81.57
N GLY A 5 -26.94 -29.72 81.20
CA GLY A 5 -26.35 -28.52 80.61
C GLY A 5 -24.83 -28.52 80.62
N ALA A 6 -24.17 -29.43 79.90
CA ALA A 6 -22.73 -29.30 79.63
C ALA A 6 -22.22 -30.05 78.37
N TYR A 7 -23.00 -30.95 77.75
CA TYR A 7 -22.49 -31.83 76.69
C TYR A 7 -22.75 -31.36 75.23
N CYS A 8 -23.22 -30.13 75.00
CA CYS A 8 -23.66 -29.70 73.67
C CYS A 8 -22.76 -28.67 72.95
N SER A 9 -21.69 -28.14 73.58
CA SER A 9 -20.88 -27.06 72.98
C SER A 9 -19.56 -27.53 72.34
N ALA A 10 -18.97 -28.63 72.81
CA ALA A 10 -17.70 -29.14 72.29
C ALA A 10 -17.86 -29.86 70.94
N ASN A 11 -18.97 -30.58 70.75
CA ASN A 11 -19.20 -31.39 69.55
C ASN A 11 -19.51 -30.53 68.30
N THR A 12 -20.15 -29.38 68.50
CA THR A 12 -20.51 -28.43 67.43
C THR A 12 -19.30 -27.64 66.92
N ARG A 13 -18.35 -27.30 67.81
CA ARG A 13 -17.08 -26.66 67.42
C ARG A 13 -16.18 -27.59 66.61
N ALA A 14 -16.01 -28.83 67.05
CA ALA A 14 -15.23 -29.83 66.32
C ALA A 14 -15.80 -30.12 64.92
N HIS A 15 -17.13 -30.17 64.77
CA HIS A 15 -17.76 -30.34 63.45
C HIS A 15 -17.59 -29.12 62.52
N MET A 16 -17.60 -27.89 63.05
CA MET A 16 -17.30 -26.69 62.24
C MET A 16 -15.83 -26.64 61.82
N ASP A 17 -14.88 -26.96 62.71
CA ASP A 17 -13.44 -26.99 62.40
C ASP A 17 -13.08 -28.04 61.34
N ILE A 18 -13.78 -29.19 61.32
CA ILE A 18 -13.62 -30.22 60.28
C ILE A 18 -14.19 -29.73 58.94
N SER A 19 -15.32 -29.02 58.96
CA SER A 19 -15.95 -28.46 57.75
C SER A 19 -15.11 -27.34 57.13
N GLU A 20 -14.54 -26.46 57.94
CA GLU A 20 -13.65 -25.38 57.47
C GLU A 20 -12.33 -25.92 56.91
N ASN A 21 -11.73 -26.92 57.56
CA ASN A 21 -10.52 -27.57 57.02
C ASN A 21 -10.80 -28.30 55.70
N THR A 22 -11.94 -28.96 55.57
CA THR A 22 -12.34 -29.61 54.31
C THR A 22 -12.56 -28.59 53.19
N LEU A 23 -13.18 -27.45 53.50
CA LEU A 23 -13.38 -26.35 52.57
C LEU A 23 -12.04 -25.72 52.14
N LEU A 24 -11.13 -25.48 53.08
CA LEU A 24 -9.78 -24.96 52.80
C LEU A 24 -8.99 -25.92 51.91
N GLN A 25 -9.05 -27.23 52.18
CA GLN A 25 -8.39 -28.24 51.36
C GLN A 25 -8.95 -28.27 49.93
N THR A 26 -10.27 -28.12 49.78
CA THR A 26 -10.94 -28.06 48.48
C THR A 26 -10.50 -26.82 47.70
N LEU A 27 -10.52 -25.65 48.33
CA LEU A 27 -10.08 -24.39 47.72
C LEU A 27 -8.60 -24.41 47.32
N GLN A 28 -7.75 -25.07 48.11
CA GLN A 28 -6.34 -25.26 47.77
C GLN A 28 -6.16 -26.13 46.53
N ASN A 29 -6.93 -27.21 46.42
CA ASN A 29 -6.90 -28.07 45.23
C ASN A 29 -7.41 -27.33 43.99
N ASP A 30 -8.52 -26.59 44.11
CA ASP A 30 -9.06 -25.78 43.01
C ASP A 30 -8.05 -24.72 42.54
N LEU A 31 -7.32 -24.07 43.47
CA LEU A 31 -6.27 -23.11 43.14
C LEU A 31 -5.09 -23.75 42.39
N ILE A 32 -4.73 -24.98 42.73
CA ILE A 32 -3.68 -25.74 42.04
C ILE A 32 -4.14 -26.06 40.62
N ASP A 33 -5.35 -26.58 40.45
CA ASP A 33 -5.93 -26.92 39.15
C ASP A 33 -6.07 -25.68 38.25
N LEU A 34 -6.48 -24.55 38.82
CA LEU A 34 -6.58 -23.27 38.10
C LEU A 34 -5.19 -22.80 37.66
N ARG A 35 -4.19 -22.87 38.53
CA ARG A 35 -2.80 -22.49 38.22
C ARG A 35 -2.22 -23.36 37.10
N ASP A 36 -2.48 -24.66 37.12
CA ASP A 36 -2.05 -25.59 36.08
C ASP A 36 -2.75 -25.33 34.75
N THR A 37 -4.03 -24.97 34.78
CA THR A 37 -4.77 -24.57 33.58
C THR A 37 -4.20 -23.30 32.96
N VAL A 38 -3.94 -22.27 33.77
CA VAL A 38 -3.32 -21.01 33.31
C VAL A 38 -1.94 -21.28 32.72
N ARG A 39 -1.12 -22.12 33.35
CA ARG A 39 0.20 -22.50 32.84
C ARG A 39 0.11 -23.18 31.47
N LYS A 40 -0.80 -24.15 31.30
CA LYS A 40 -1.03 -24.83 30.02
C LYS A 40 -1.47 -23.85 28.93
N GLN A 41 -2.35 -22.90 29.26
CA GLN A 41 -2.78 -21.86 28.32
C GLN A 41 -1.63 -20.93 27.92
N GLN A 42 -0.76 -20.55 28.86
CA GLN A 42 0.42 -19.73 28.58
C GLN A 42 1.43 -20.45 27.67
N GLU A 43 1.68 -21.74 27.90
CA GLU A 43 2.52 -22.57 27.04
C GLU A 43 1.92 -22.68 25.63
N GLY A 44 0.60 -22.90 25.52
CA GLY A 44 -0.11 -22.92 24.24
C GLY A 44 -0.03 -21.59 23.49
N LEU A 45 -0.22 -20.46 24.17
CA LEU A 45 -0.08 -19.13 23.58
C LEU A 45 1.34 -18.84 23.08
N LYS A 46 2.36 -19.35 23.79
CA LYS A 46 3.75 -19.22 23.37
C LYS A 46 4.00 -19.96 22.07
N LEU A 47 3.58 -21.23 21.98
CA LEU A 47 3.70 -22.03 20.76
C LEU A 47 2.98 -21.36 19.58
N LEU A 48 1.75 -20.87 19.80
CA LEU A 48 0.99 -20.18 18.76
C LEU A 48 1.71 -18.91 18.26
N ARG A 49 2.32 -18.15 19.18
CA ARG A 49 3.09 -16.95 18.84
C ARG A 49 4.34 -17.30 18.02
N ASP A 50 5.03 -18.36 18.38
CA ASP A 50 6.22 -18.83 17.66
C ASP A 50 5.84 -19.30 16.24
N ASP A 51 4.72 -20.02 16.09
CA ASP A 51 4.17 -20.43 14.80
C ASP A 51 3.76 -19.24 13.93
N VAL A 52 3.05 -18.26 14.50
CA VAL A 52 2.69 -17.01 13.80
C VAL A 52 3.94 -16.27 13.33
N THR A 53 4.98 -16.24 14.15
CA THR A 53 6.27 -15.60 13.80
C THR A 53 6.95 -16.34 12.65
N ALA A 54 7.01 -17.68 12.72
CA ALA A 54 7.55 -18.52 11.66
C ALA A 54 6.76 -18.38 10.34
N LEU A 55 5.43 -18.25 10.42
CA LEU A 55 4.57 -18.02 9.25
C LEU A 55 4.78 -16.62 8.66
N LYS A 56 4.95 -15.57 9.48
CA LYS A 56 5.33 -14.23 9.00
C LYS A 56 6.67 -14.25 8.26
N CYS A 57 7.66 -14.99 8.76
CA CYS A 57 8.94 -15.16 8.06
C CYS A 57 8.82 -15.89 6.71
N LYS A 58 7.71 -16.63 6.47
CA LYS A 58 7.44 -17.30 5.19
C LYS A 58 6.64 -16.43 4.20
N ARG A 59 6.10 -15.27 4.61
CA ARG A 59 5.37 -14.35 3.73
C ARG A 59 6.36 -13.60 2.83
N ASN A 60 6.71 -14.25 1.73
CA ASN A 60 7.58 -13.73 0.69
C ASN A 60 6.76 -13.17 -0.49
N GLU A 61 7.44 -12.68 -1.52
CA GLU A 61 6.83 -12.11 -2.73
C GLU A 61 5.73 -13.01 -3.33
N LYS A 62 5.98 -14.32 -3.39
CA LYS A 62 5.04 -15.32 -3.92
C LYS A 62 3.74 -15.39 -3.12
N TYR A 63 3.82 -15.29 -1.79
CA TYR A 63 2.63 -15.26 -0.93
C TYR A 63 1.76 -14.04 -1.25
N TYR A 64 2.37 -12.86 -1.32
CA TYR A 64 1.66 -11.61 -1.62
C TYR A 64 1.08 -11.58 -3.03
N GLN A 65 1.75 -12.24 -3.96
CA GLN A 65 1.27 -12.43 -5.32
C GLN A 65 -0.01 -13.29 -5.36
N THR A 66 0.01 -14.48 -4.76
CA THR A 66 -1.20 -15.33 -4.69
C THR A 66 -2.36 -14.61 -3.98
N PHE A 67 -2.06 -13.84 -2.94
CA PHE A 67 -3.06 -13.01 -2.26
C PHE A 67 -3.68 -11.96 -3.21
N LEU A 68 -2.87 -11.16 -3.89
CA LEU A 68 -3.36 -10.11 -4.78
C LEU A 68 -4.02 -10.66 -6.06
N GLU A 69 -3.60 -11.83 -6.56
CA GLU A 69 -4.27 -12.52 -7.66
C GLU A 69 -5.73 -12.84 -7.29
N GLY A 70 -5.96 -13.33 -6.07
CA GLY A 70 -7.30 -13.58 -5.52
C GLY A 70 -8.14 -12.32 -5.35
N GLU A 71 -7.54 -11.23 -4.86
CA GLU A 71 -8.24 -9.96 -4.63
C GLU A 71 -8.60 -9.23 -5.94
N LEU A 72 -7.73 -9.30 -6.95
CA LEU A 72 -7.88 -8.54 -8.19
C LEU A 72 -8.54 -9.33 -9.33
N GLY A 73 -8.73 -10.64 -9.16
CA GLY A 73 -9.21 -11.52 -10.23
C GLY A 73 -8.25 -11.60 -11.43
N GLY A 74 -6.96 -11.35 -11.20
CA GLY A 74 -5.90 -11.34 -12.20
C GLY A 74 -4.96 -12.55 -12.06
N GLY A 75 -4.06 -12.71 -13.03
CA GLY A 75 -3.02 -13.72 -12.95
C GLY A 75 -1.74 -13.24 -13.62
N HIS A 76 -0.66 -14.00 -13.44
CA HIS A 76 0.58 -13.78 -14.20
C HIS A 76 0.31 -13.73 -15.70
N LYS A 77 0.89 -12.72 -16.36
CA LYS A 77 0.86 -12.62 -17.81
C LYS A 77 2.25 -12.29 -18.31
N ASN A 78 2.74 -13.11 -19.24
CA ASN A 78 3.87 -12.73 -20.07
C ASN A 78 3.40 -11.58 -20.96
N THR A 79 3.86 -10.37 -20.68
CA THR A 79 3.71 -9.26 -21.61
C THR A 79 4.77 -9.40 -22.70
N LYS A 80 4.59 -8.71 -23.83
CA LYS A 80 5.58 -8.68 -24.92
C LYS A 80 6.96 -8.14 -24.48
N TYR A 81 7.05 -7.51 -23.31
CA TYR A 81 8.20 -6.75 -22.83
C TYR A 81 8.75 -7.23 -21.47
N GLY A 82 8.14 -8.27 -20.86
CA GLY A 82 8.57 -8.87 -19.60
C GLY A 82 7.42 -9.55 -18.83
N VAL A 83 7.71 -10.05 -17.63
CA VAL A 83 6.75 -10.76 -16.77
C VAL A 83 6.34 -9.84 -15.63
N THR A 84 5.12 -9.30 -15.69
CA THR A 84 4.53 -8.60 -14.54
C THR A 84 4.01 -9.62 -13.54
N ASP A 85 4.12 -9.31 -12.24
CA ASP A 85 3.58 -10.19 -11.20
C ASP A 85 2.07 -10.39 -11.34
N ILE A 86 1.31 -9.32 -11.62
CA ILE A 86 -0.13 -9.41 -11.88
C ILE A 86 -0.51 -8.45 -13.01
N THR A 87 -1.26 -8.95 -13.99
CA THR A 87 -1.92 -8.12 -15.00
C THR A 87 -3.42 -8.37 -14.99
N THR A 88 -4.20 -7.30 -14.91
CA THR A 88 -5.66 -7.30 -15.09
C THR A 88 -6.03 -6.49 -16.34
N ASP A 89 -7.31 -6.25 -16.58
CA ASP A 89 -7.75 -5.33 -17.64
C ASP A 89 -7.44 -3.86 -17.30
N VAL A 90 -7.22 -3.55 -16.01
CA VAL A 90 -7.06 -2.18 -15.52
C VAL A 90 -5.62 -1.90 -15.08
N TYR A 91 -4.92 -2.90 -14.53
CA TYR A 91 -3.66 -2.71 -13.82
C TYR A 91 -2.54 -3.61 -14.33
N HIS A 92 -1.33 -3.08 -14.32
CA HIS A 92 -0.11 -3.87 -14.16
C HIS A 92 0.44 -3.65 -12.76
N VAL A 93 0.56 -4.72 -11.99
CA VAL A 93 1.07 -4.68 -10.63
C VAL A 93 2.40 -5.41 -10.58
N GLU A 94 3.40 -4.75 -9.99
CA GLU A 94 4.69 -5.33 -9.64
C GLU A 94 4.82 -5.35 -8.11
N ILE A 95 5.15 -6.50 -7.55
CA ILE A 95 5.21 -6.77 -6.12
C ILE A 95 6.67 -6.91 -5.71
N LYS A 96 7.15 -6.07 -4.79
CA LYS A 96 8.52 -6.18 -4.27
C LYS A 96 8.60 -5.87 -2.79
N HIS A 97 9.66 -6.33 -2.15
CA HIS A 97 10.03 -5.82 -0.84
C HIS A 97 10.44 -4.34 -0.95
N TRP A 98 10.14 -3.51 0.06
CA TRP A 98 10.48 -2.07 0.06
C TRP A 98 11.95 -1.76 -0.29
N CYS A 99 12.89 -2.62 0.13
CA CYS A 99 14.31 -2.45 -0.16
C CYS A 99 14.65 -2.59 -1.66
N ASN A 100 13.78 -3.23 -2.44
CA ASN A 100 13.96 -3.52 -3.87
C ASN A 100 13.19 -2.55 -4.77
N PHE A 101 12.80 -1.37 -4.27
CA PHE A 101 12.01 -0.38 -5.01
C PHE A 101 12.62 0.03 -6.37
N LYS A 102 13.96 0.08 -6.49
CA LYS A 102 14.62 0.42 -7.77
C LYS A 102 14.36 -0.62 -8.85
N ALA A 103 14.36 -1.91 -8.49
CA ALA A 103 14.07 -2.99 -9.41
C ALA A 103 12.59 -2.95 -9.84
N CYS A 104 11.68 -2.68 -8.90
CA CYS A 104 10.25 -2.49 -9.17
C CYS A 104 10.03 -1.35 -10.18
N LEU A 105 10.65 -0.19 -9.95
CA LEU A 105 10.52 0.97 -10.84
C LEU A 105 11.00 0.65 -12.26
N GLY A 106 12.18 0.02 -12.39
CA GLY A 106 12.74 -0.33 -13.70
C GLY A 106 11.84 -1.30 -14.49
N GLN A 107 11.25 -2.28 -13.82
CA GLN A 107 10.32 -3.23 -14.46
C GLN A 107 9.02 -2.53 -14.90
N LEU A 108 8.39 -1.75 -14.03
CA LEU A 108 7.16 -1.03 -14.36
C LEU A 108 7.35 -0.02 -15.49
N GLN A 109 8.51 0.65 -15.55
CA GLN A 109 8.85 1.55 -16.65
C GLN A 109 9.01 0.82 -17.98
N ALA A 110 9.52 -0.43 -17.98
CA ALA A 110 9.61 -1.24 -19.19
C ALA A 110 8.23 -1.61 -19.76
N TYR A 111 7.22 -1.78 -18.90
CA TYR A 111 5.84 -2.11 -19.31
C TYR A 111 5.08 -0.92 -19.92
N ASN A 112 5.51 0.32 -19.68
CA ASN A 112 4.82 1.53 -20.16
C ASN A 112 4.92 1.73 -21.70
N HIS A 113 5.56 0.82 -22.42
CA HIS A 113 5.73 0.91 -23.87
C HIS A 113 4.58 0.20 -24.62
N LYS A 114 3.45 0.90 -24.81
CA LYS A 114 2.25 0.51 -25.59
C LYS A 114 1.09 -0.18 -24.84
N ASP A 115 1.07 -0.19 -23.51
CA ASP A 115 -0.10 -0.60 -22.73
C ASP A 115 -0.75 0.63 -22.05
N ASN A 116 -2.08 0.67 -21.98
CA ASN A 116 -2.86 1.77 -21.41
C ASN A 116 -3.30 1.51 -19.96
N LYS A 117 -2.89 0.38 -19.38
CA LYS A 117 -3.19 0.03 -17.99
C LYS A 117 -2.47 0.93 -17.00
N LYS A 118 -3.07 1.07 -15.81
CA LYS A 118 -2.48 1.76 -14.68
C LYS A 118 -1.35 0.93 -14.10
N LEU A 119 -0.20 1.56 -13.87
CA LEU A 119 0.94 0.91 -13.24
C LEU A 119 0.81 1.01 -11.73
N VAL A 120 1.06 -0.08 -11.03
CA VAL A 120 0.97 -0.18 -9.58
C VAL A 120 2.23 -0.86 -9.04
N ALA A 121 2.86 -0.23 -8.06
CA ALA A 121 3.91 -0.84 -7.26
C ALA A 121 3.32 -1.27 -5.91
N ALA A 122 3.30 -2.57 -5.64
CA ALA A 122 2.85 -3.13 -4.38
C ALA A 122 4.04 -3.53 -3.51
N PHE A 123 4.24 -2.84 -2.38
CA PHE A 123 5.37 -3.07 -1.51
C PHE A 123 4.99 -3.82 -0.24
N PHE A 124 5.85 -4.76 0.18
CA PHE A 124 5.74 -5.47 1.45
C PHE A 124 7.03 -5.36 2.28
N GLY A 125 6.90 -5.72 3.56
CA GLY A 125 7.99 -5.73 4.54
C GLY A 125 8.27 -4.38 5.19
N ASP A 126 9.39 -4.31 5.92
CA ASP A 126 9.69 -3.15 6.76
C ASP A 126 10.68 -2.19 6.13
N THR A 127 10.41 -0.89 6.29
CA THR A 127 11.36 0.17 6.04
C THR A 127 10.98 1.42 6.86
N THR A 128 11.88 2.40 6.94
CA THR A 128 11.64 3.60 7.74
C THR A 128 10.56 4.48 7.11
N THR A 129 9.76 5.18 7.93
CA THR A 129 8.69 6.06 7.45
C THR A 129 9.19 7.12 6.46
N SER A 130 10.31 7.77 6.76
CA SER A 130 10.93 8.76 5.86
C SER A 130 11.26 8.14 4.49
N LYS A 131 11.83 6.92 4.48
CA LYS A 131 12.18 6.24 3.24
C LYS A 131 10.94 5.80 2.46
N LYS A 132 9.86 5.38 3.14
CA LYS A 132 8.57 5.09 2.48
C LYS A 132 8.07 6.32 1.75
N LEU A 133 8.03 7.49 2.41
CA LEU A 133 7.55 8.72 1.80
C LEU A 133 8.35 9.13 0.57
N ASP A 134 9.69 9.05 0.63
CA ASP A 134 10.55 9.35 -0.52
C ASP A 134 10.30 8.40 -1.70
N ILE A 135 10.15 7.10 -1.42
CA ILE A 135 9.85 6.09 -2.44
C ILE A 135 8.47 6.34 -3.03
N ILE A 136 7.46 6.57 -2.20
CA ILE A 136 6.10 6.86 -2.64
C ILE A 136 6.13 8.05 -3.60
N GLN A 137 6.74 9.17 -3.21
CA GLN A 137 6.85 10.36 -4.05
C GLN A 137 7.55 10.09 -5.40
N LEU A 138 8.62 9.28 -5.40
CA LEU A 138 9.35 8.90 -6.62
C LEU A 138 8.46 8.14 -7.62
N PHE A 139 7.65 7.19 -7.15
CA PHE A 139 6.74 6.42 -7.99
C PHE A 139 5.59 7.28 -8.51
N TYR A 140 5.08 8.18 -7.67
CA TYR A 140 4.07 9.16 -8.05
C TYR A 140 4.54 10.10 -9.16
N ASP A 141 5.76 10.63 -9.06
CA ASP A 141 6.39 11.44 -10.11
C ASP A 141 6.55 10.68 -11.44
N SER A 142 6.48 9.34 -11.40
CA SER A 142 6.52 8.43 -12.55
C SER A 142 5.14 7.93 -12.99
N PHE A 143 4.05 8.46 -12.42
CA PHE A 143 2.66 8.05 -12.69
C PHE A 143 2.39 6.57 -12.39
N ILE A 144 2.93 6.09 -11.27
CA ILE A 144 2.75 4.73 -10.76
C ILE A 144 2.08 4.84 -9.39
N ASP A 145 0.95 4.16 -9.21
CA ASP A 145 0.26 4.10 -7.92
C ASP A 145 1.07 3.22 -6.95
N VAL A 146 1.09 3.57 -5.67
CA VAL A 146 1.80 2.78 -4.65
C VAL A 146 0.83 2.16 -3.66
N TRP A 147 0.88 0.84 -3.55
CA TRP A 147 0.14 0.08 -2.56
C TRP A 147 1.10 -0.51 -1.54
N GLU A 148 0.72 -0.47 -0.28
CA GLU A 148 1.45 -1.10 0.80
C GLU A 148 0.68 -2.31 1.31
N LEU A 149 1.35 -3.45 1.36
CA LEU A 149 0.84 -4.72 1.83
C LEU A 149 1.28 -4.89 3.29
N CYS A 150 0.37 -4.62 4.21
CA CYS A 150 0.62 -4.74 5.64
C CYS A 150 0.12 -6.08 6.16
N ASP A 151 1.03 -6.86 6.73
CA ASP A 151 0.65 -8.03 7.51
C ASP A 151 -0.09 -7.61 8.79
N PHE A 152 -1.21 -8.29 9.06
CA PHE A 152 -1.90 -8.22 10.35
C PHE A 152 -2.31 -9.64 10.79
N ASP A 153 -2.86 -9.75 11.99
CA ASP A 153 -3.05 -11.04 12.68
C ASP A 153 -3.85 -12.08 11.87
N PHE A 154 -4.77 -11.64 11.01
CA PHE A 154 -5.65 -12.53 10.23
C PHE A 154 -5.52 -12.38 8.72
N GLY A 155 -4.47 -11.73 8.21
CA GLY A 155 -4.29 -11.61 6.76
C GLY A 155 -3.34 -10.51 6.32
N VAL A 156 -3.64 -9.94 5.17
CA VAL A 156 -2.93 -8.82 4.55
C VAL A 156 -3.91 -7.69 4.32
N LYS A 157 -3.54 -6.48 4.74
CA LYS A 157 -4.29 -5.25 4.46
C LYS A 157 -3.58 -4.50 3.35
N ILE A 158 -4.34 -4.05 2.35
CA ILE A 158 -3.83 -3.21 1.26
C ILE A 158 -4.09 -1.74 1.62
N ILE A 159 -3.03 -0.97 1.83
CA ILE A 159 -3.09 0.48 1.99
C ILE A 159 -2.73 1.11 0.64
N LYS A 160 -3.71 1.75 0.01
CA LYS A 160 -3.49 2.50 -1.23
C LYS A 160 -3.03 3.90 -0.84
N HIS A 161 -1.73 4.15 -0.96
CA HIS A 161 -1.22 5.49 -0.78
C HIS A 161 -1.80 6.34 -1.89
N LYS A 162 -2.52 7.40 -1.53
CA LYS A 162 -2.84 8.53 -2.40
C LYS A 162 -1.89 9.64 -1.98
N VAL A 163 -0.94 10.02 -2.83
CA VAL A 163 -0.25 11.28 -2.55
C VAL A 163 -1.19 12.36 -3.05
N GLU A 164 -1.81 13.09 -2.12
CA GLU A 164 -2.27 14.44 -2.37
C GLU A 164 -1.04 15.26 -2.79
N SER A 165 -0.69 15.18 -4.06
CA SER A 165 0.40 15.95 -4.65
C SER A 165 -0.18 16.92 -5.63
N ASP A 166 0.49 18.05 -5.79
CA ASP A 166 0.33 18.96 -6.92
C ASP A 166 0.35 18.23 -8.28
N ASN A 167 0.78 16.97 -8.38
CA ASN A 167 0.71 16.20 -9.62
C ASN A 167 -0.72 15.76 -9.98
N ASP A 168 -1.61 15.50 -9.01
CA ASP A 168 -3.02 15.23 -9.33
C ASP A 168 -3.73 16.54 -9.71
N SER A 169 -3.44 17.63 -8.99
CA SER A 169 -3.85 18.99 -9.37
C SER A 169 -3.37 19.34 -10.79
N PHE A 170 -2.11 19.06 -11.13
CA PHE A 170 -1.58 19.36 -12.46
C PHE A 170 -2.21 18.49 -13.55
N LYS A 171 -2.42 17.19 -13.29
CA LYS A 171 -3.08 16.30 -14.26
C LYS A 171 -4.53 16.70 -14.49
N GLU A 172 -5.28 16.95 -13.43
CA GLU A 172 -6.66 17.45 -13.50
C GLU A 172 -6.69 18.77 -14.27
N TRP A 173 -5.76 19.68 -13.94
CA TRP A 173 -5.59 20.93 -14.67
C TRP A 173 -5.33 20.69 -16.17
N LEU A 174 -4.44 19.76 -16.55
CA LEU A 174 -4.18 19.41 -17.95
C LEU A 174 -5.45 18.87 -18.64
N HIS A 175 -6.23 18.01 -17.99
CA HIS A 175 -7.50 17.51 -18.55
C HIS A 175 -8.53 18.62 -18.74
N GLU A 176 -8.57 19.58 -17.83
CA GLU A 176 -9.49 20.69 -17.88
C GLU A 176 -9.09 21.74 -18.91
N HIS A 177 -7.78 21.97 -19.10
CA HIS A 177 -7.26 23.13 -19.82
C HIS A 177 -6.57 22.79 -21.15
N VAL A 178 -6.18 21.55 -21.41
CA VAL A 178 -5.52 21.17 -22.68
C VAL A 178 -6.45 20.28 -23.49
N ILE A 179 -6.75 20.71 -24.71
CA ILE A 179 -7.64 20.01 -25.64
C ILE A 179 -6.94 19.65 -26.94
N TYR A 180 -7.45 18.63 -27.61
CA TYR A 180 -7.06 18.30 -28.98
C TYR A 180 -7.58 19.33 -29.97
N ASN A 181 -6.70 19.82 -30.84
CA ASN A 181 -7.03 20.66 -31.99
C ASN A 181 -5.94 20.51 -33.05
N GLN A 182 -6.26 19.81 -34.15
CA GLN A 182 -5.32 19.42 -35.20
C GLN A 182 -4.55 20.61 -35.82
N ASP A 183 -5.19 21.78 -35.90
CA ASP A 183 -4.65 22.99 -36.54
C ASP A 183 -4.07 23.99 -35.53
N SER A 184 -3.73 23.51 -34.34
CA SER A 184 -3.17 24.32 -33.27
C SER A 184 -1.83 23.80 -32.78
N ILE A 185 -1.13 24.68 -32.07
CA ILE A 185 0.06 24.35 -31.30
C ILE A 185 -0.12 24.82 -29.86
N VAL A 186 0.57 24.15 -28.94
CA VAL A 186 0.74 24.60 -27.56
C VAL A 186 2.23 24.56 -27.21
N ALA A 187 2.78 25.69 -26.78
CA ALA A 187 4.18 25.73 -26.34
C ALA A 187 4.29 25.28 -24.87
N LEU A 188 5.40 24.61 -24.54
CA LEU A 188 5.69 24.21 -23.16
C LEU A 188 5.67 25.41 -22.21
N LYS A 189 6.20 26.55 -22.65
CA LYS A 189 6.22 27.78 -21.86
C LYS A 189 4.79 28.24 -21.49
N ASP A 190 3.82 28.05 -22.38
CA ASP A 190 2.46 28.54 -22.18
C ASP A 190 1.72 27.65 -21.19
N ILE A 191 1.90 26.32 -21.27
CA ILE A 191 1.37 25.38 -20.28
C ILE A 191 1.96 25.68 -18.89
N CYS A 192 3.28 25.79 -18.81
CA CYS A 192 3.97 26.06 -17.54
C CYS A 192 3.52 27.39 -16.93
N PHE A 193 3.42 28.45 -17.74
CA PHE A 193 2.98 29.76 -17.26
C PHE A 193 1.51 29.73 -16.84
N SER A 194 0.64 29.10 -17.63
CA SER A 194 -0.79 29.03 -17.33
C SER A 194 -1.09 28.20 -16.09
N TYR A 195 -0.30 27.16 -15.80
CA TYR A 195 -0.45 26.36 -14.58
C TYR A 195 0.17 27.07 -13.36
N CYS A 196 1.43 27.51 -13.45
CA CYS A 196 2.15 28.03 -12.30
C CYS A 196 1.95 29.53 -12.05
N GLN A 197 1.31 30.25 -12.96
CA GLN A 197 1.10 31.71 -12.94
C GLN A 197 2.42 32.50 -12.81
N LYS A 198 3.54 31.89 -13.18
CA LYS A 198 4.88 32.47 -13.14
C LYS A 198 5.83 31.76 -14.09
N GLU A 199 6.94 32.42 -14.41
CA GLU A 199 7.99 31.77 -15.16
C GLU A 199 8.80 30.79 -14.26
N LEU A 200 9.06 29.60 -14.79
CA LEU A 200 9.76 28.54 -14.09
C LEU A 200 11.26 28.47 -14.45
N TYR A 201 12.06 28.04 -13.47
CA TYR A 201 13.45 27.69 -13.67
C TYR A 201 13.61 26.41 -14.50
N LYS A 202 14.80 26.21 -15.07
CA LYS A 202 15.10 25.12 -16.01
C LYS A 202 14.79 23.72 -15.47
N LYS A 203 15.06 23.47 -14.18
CA LYS A 203 14.82 22.17 -13.52
C LYS A 203 13.33 21.86 -13.42
N ASP A 204 12.52 22.84 -12.99
CA ASP A 204 11.07 22.67 -12.82
C ASP A 204 10.37 22.55 -14.17
N LYS A 205 10.80 23.34 -15.17
CA LYS A 205 10.35 23.19 -16.57
C LYS A 205 10.60 21.77 -17.09
N ALA A 206 11.75 21.17 -16.77
CA ALA A 206 12.07 19.81 -17.21
C ALA A 206 11.18 18.76 -16.53
N LYS A 207 10.88 18.93 -15.23
CA LYS A 207 9.96 18.05 -14.50
C LYS A 207 8.55 18.11 -15.09
N LEU A 208 7.98 19.30 -15.25
CA LEU A 208 6.65 19.46 -15.85
C LEU A 208 6.62 18.98 -17.31
N ARG A 209 7.66 19.25 -18.10
CA ARG A 209 7.75 18.73 -19.46
C ARG A 209 7.60 17.21 -19.47
N MET A 210 8.37 16.49 -18.65
CA MET A 210 8.28 15.03 -18.58
C MET A 210 6.88 14.55 -18.21
N GLN A 211 6.22 15.24 -17.27
CA GLN A 211 4.85 14.93 -16.89
C GLN A 211 3.85 15.17 -18.03
N ILE A 212 3.97 16.29 -18.76
CA ILE A 212 3.12 16.60 -19.90
C ILE A 212 3.34 15.58 -21.03
N GLU A 213 4.58 15.18 -21.32
CA GLU A 213 4.87 14.17 -22.35
C GLU A 213 4.20 12.83 -22.05
N ILE A 214 4.25 12.38 -20.78
CA ILE A 214 3.60 11.14 -20.33
C ILE A 214 2.07 11.28 -20.41
N TRP A 215 1.53 12.42 -20.01
CA TRP A 215 0.10 12.68 -20.09
C TRP A 215 -0.39 12.71 -21.54
N ILE A 216 0.28 13.42 -22.45
CA ILE A 216 -0.08 13.48 -23.88
C ILE A 216 -0.05 12.08 -24.49
N SER A 217 0.98 11.27 -24.21
CA SER A 217 1.07 9.92 -24.78
C SER A 217 -0.09 9.02 -24.39
N ARG A 218 -0.73 9.29 -23.25
CA ARG A 218 -1.87 8.52 -22.73
C ARG A 218 -3.20 9.09 -23.19
N THR A 219 -3.36 10.41 -23.16
CA THR A 219 -4.62 11.11 -23.44
C THR A 219 -4.85 11.34 -24.93
N PHE A 220 -3.77 11.57 -25.71
CA PHE A 220 -3.85 11.85 -27.15
C PHE A 220 -2.87 10.98 -27.94
N PRO A 221 -3.18 9.68 -28.15
CA PRO A 221 -2.28 8.75 -28.83
C PRO A 221 -1.88 9.15 -30.26
N MET A 222 -2.69 9.97 -30.92
CA MET A 222 -2.43 10.52 -32.26
C MET A 222 -1.47 11.72 -32.27
N VAL A 223 -1.18 12.30 -31.10
CA VAL A 223 -0.27 13.44 -30.97
C VAL A 223 1.12 12.94 -30.63
N GLN A 224 2.15 13.47 -31.31
CA GLN A 224 3.54 13.20 -30.95
C GLN A 224 3.81 13.69 -29.52
N SER A 225 4.05 12.76 -28.60
CA SER A 225 4.15 13.08 -27.18
C SER A 225 5.42 13.81 -26.78
N LYS A 226 6.51 13.69 -27.54
CA LYS A 226 7.80 14.32 -27.22
C LYS A 226 7.80 15.81 -27.53
N CYS A 227 8.20 16.62 -26.55
CA CYS A 227 8.34 18.06 -26.72
C CYS A 227 9.54 18.35 -27.61
N MET A 228 9.32 19.07 -28.72
CA MET A 228 10.36 19.35 -29.70
C MET A 228 10.30 20.79 -30.19
N GLU A 229 11.41 21.26 -30.75
CA GLU A 229 11.45 22.51 -31.50
C GLU A 229 10.92 22.24 -32.91
N SER A 230 9.95 23.03 -33.37
CA SER A 230 9.28 22.84 -34.65
C SER A 230 8.72 24.15 -35.18
N ARG A 231 8.18 24.13 -36.40
CA ARG A 231 7.51 25.27 -37.03
C ARG A 231 6.07 24.93 -37.40
N PHE A 232 5.17 25.87 -37.15
CA PHE A 232 3.78 25.80 -37.59
C PHE A 232 3.35 27.17 -38.11
N ASN A 233 2.82 27.23 -39.33
CA ASN A 233 2.47 28.48 -40.03
C ASN A 233 3.59 29.53 -40.00
N GLY A 234 4.85 29.10 -40.19
CA GLY A 234 6.02 29.99 -40.18
C GLY A 234 6.54 30.36 -38.78
N VAL A 235 5.78 30.10 -37.71
CA VAL A 235 6.16 30.42 -36.34
C VAL A 235 6.92 29.26 -35.71
N LYS A 236 8.09 29.54 -35.12
CA LYS A 236 8.86 28.57 -34.33
C LYS A 236 8.21 28.39 -32.96
N TYR A 237 8.16 27.16 -32.48
CA TYR A 237 7.68 26.82 -31.14
C TYR A 237 8.47 25.65 -30.54
N TYR A 238 8.50 25.60 -29.21
CA TYR A 238 8.99 24.45 -28.44
C TYR A 238 7.83 23.86 -27.64
N GLY A 239 7.28 22.75 -28.12
CA GLY A 239 6.03 22.18 -27.57
C GLY A 239 5.41 21.13 -28.48
N TRP A 240 4.08 21.16 -28.60
CA TRP A 240 3.29 20.11 -29.25
C TRP A 240 2.33 20.68 -30.30
N LYS A 241 2.21 19.99 -31.43
CA LYS A 241 1.20 20.25 -32.47
C LYS A 241 -0.01 19.36 -32.24
N GLY A 242 -1.19 19.85 -32.61
CA GLY A 242 -2.44 19.10 -32.45
C GLY A 242 -3.11 19.34 -31.11
N LEU A 243 -2.60 20.29 -30.31
CA LEU A 243 -3.11 20.63 -28.99
C LEU A 243 -3.28 22.13 -28.85
N LYS A 244 -4.21 22.54 -28.00
CA LYS A 244 -4.50 23.94 -27.67
C LYS A 244 -4.84 24.07 -26.19
N LEU A 245 -4.48 25.20 -25.58
CA LEU A 245 -5.04 25.61 -24.28
C LEU A 245 -6.47 26.11 -24.47
N LYS A 246 -7.42 25.57 -23.71
CA LYS A 246 -8.77 26.11 -23.59
C LYS A 246 -8.66 27.56 -23.14
N SER A 247 -9.28 28.42 -23.95
CA SER A 247 -9.49 29.84 -23.71
C SER A 247 -10.81 30.05 -22.99
#